data_AF-A0A7L3H5A5-F1
#
_entry.id   AF-A0A7L3H5A5-F1
#
_cell.length_a   1.000
_cell.length_b   1.000
_cell.length_c   1.000
_cell.angle_alpha   90.00
_cell.angle_beta   90.00
_cell.angle_gamma   90.00
#
_symmetry.space_group_name_H-M   'P 1'
#
loop_
_entity.id
_entity.type
_entity.pdbx_description
1 polymer ?
#
loop_
_entity_poly.entity_id
_entity_poly.type
_entity_poly.pdbx_seq_one_letter_code
_entity_poly.pdbx_strand_id
1 'polypeptide(L)' 'SGTATGTAAGTLGTEQRVELYQGFGNSSWRYLQGRSVRVTAEDEWLWFDVTDTVQQWLRGS' A
#
# COMPACT_ATOMS: atom_id res chain seq x y z
N SER A 1 -27.23 3.86 -10.68
CA SER A 1 -27.08 4.70 -9.48
C SER A 1 -25.99 4.10 -8.60
N GLY A 2 -24.79 4.67 -8.64
CA GLY A 2 -23.66 4.30 -7.79
C GLY A 2 -23.07 5.59 -7.23
N THR A 3 -23.22 5.81 -5.94
CA THR A 3 -22.92 7.06 -5.25
C THR A 3 -21.42 7.10 -4.90
N ALA A 4 -20.58 7.55 -5.83
CA ALA A 4 -19.19 7.91 -5.52
C ALA A 4 -19.15 9.35 -4.95
N THR A 5 -19.74 9.55 -3.78
CA THR A 5 -19.83 10.87 -3.13
C THR A 5 -18.67 11.12 -2.18
N GLY A 6 -17.87 12.15 -2.48
CA GLY A 6 -17.33 13.03 -1.44
C GLY A 6 -15.85 13.37 -1.52
N THR A 7 -14.96 12.39 -1.67
CA THR A 7 -13.52 12.61 -1.35
C THR A 7 -12.58 12.51 -2.56
N ALA A 8 -12.96 11.80 -3.63
CA ALA A 8 -12.08 11.55 -4.78
C ALA A 8 -11.93 12.74 -5.73
N ALA A 9 -12.94 13.63 -5.82
CA ALA A 9 -12.93 14.74 -6.79
C ALA A 9 -11.85 15.80 -6.49
N GLY A 10 -11.41 15.94 -5.23
CA GLY A 10 -10.39 16.91 -4.83
C GLY A 10 -8.94 16.42 -4.95
N THR A 11 -8.74 15.11 -5.09
CA THR A 11 -7.40 14.49 -5.10
C THR A 11 -7.03 13.88 -6.45
N LEU A 12 -7.97 13.83 -7.40
CA LEU A 12 -7.74 13.31 -8.74
C LEU A 12 -6.54 14.01 -9.40
N GLY A 13 -5.58 13.20 -9.85
CA GLY A 13 -4.34 13.66 -10.47
C GLY A 13 -3.21 14.00 -9.50
N THR A 14 -3.44 14.04 -8.18
CA THR A 14 -2.38 14.20 -7.17
C THR A 14 -1.56 12.93 -6.99
N GLU A 15 -0.29 13.06 -6.59
CA GLU A 15 0.50 11.94 -6.11
C GLU A 15 0.31 11.76 -4.59
N GLN A 16 0.04 10.53 -4.18
CA GLN A 16 0.04 10.11 -2.78
C GLN A 16 1.16 9.10 -2.54
N ARG A 17 1.93 9.30 -1.47
CA ARG A 17 2.92 8.32 -1.03
C ARG A 17 2.24 7.24 -0.20
N VAL A 18 2.39 5.99 -0.61
CA VAL A 18 2.05 4.81 0.19
C VAL A 18 3.32 4.14 0.71
N GLU A 19 3.24 3.59 1.91
CA GLU A 19 4.34 2.90 2.57
C GLU A 19 3.88 1.55 3.08
N LEU A 20 4.70 0.53 2.83
CA LEU A 20 4.47 -0.84 3.23
C LEU A 20 5.39 -1.19 4.39
N TYR A 21 4.81 -1.77 5.43
CA TYR A 21 5.51 -2.22 6.62
C TYR A 21 5.21 -3.69 6.89
N GLN A 22 6.23 -4.42 7.35
CA GLN A 22 6.08 -5.74 7.94
C GLN A 22 5.82 -5.59 9.44
N GLY A 23 4.76 -6.25 9.92
CA GLY A 23 4.51 -6.41 11.35
C GLY A 23 5.58 -7.31 11.99
N PHE A 24 6.18 -6.81 13.05
CA PHE A 24 7.09 -7.56 13.90
C PHE A 24 6.44 -7.67 15.30
N GLY A 25 6.84 -8.65 16.11
CA GLY A 25 6.27 -8.83 17.45
C GLY A 25 6.35 -7.55 18.31
N ASN A 26 5.57 -7.50 19.40
CA ASN A 26 5.56 -6.37 20.34
C ASN A 26 5.17 -5.02 19.72
N SER A 27 4.20 -5.02 18.80
CA SER A 27 3.69 -3.79 18.15
C SER A 27 4.75 -3.00 17.39
N SER A 28 5.84 -3.65 16.99
CA SER A 28 6.91 -3.02 16.21
C SER A 28 6.69 -3.26 14.71
N TRP A 29 7.11 -2.30 13.90
CA TRP A 29 6.92 -2.31 12.46
C TRP A 29 8.26 -2.09 11.78
N ARG A 30 8.54 -2.85 10.72
CA ARG A 30 9.73 -2.68 9.89
C ARG A 30 9.31 -2.17 8.52
N TYR A 31 9.87 -1.04 8.10
CA TYR A 31 9.67 -0.52 6.75
C TYR A 31 10.17 -1.51 5.70
N LEU A 32 9.36 -1.77 4.68
CA LEU A 32 9.76 -2.58 3.52
C LEU A 32 10.05 -1.68 2.32
N GLN A 33 9.04 -0.94 1.87
CA GLN A 33 9.12 -0.11 0.67
C GLN A 33 8.01 0.94 0.64
N GLY A 34 8.11 1.88 -0.30
CA GLY A 34 7.06 2.87 -0.53
C GLY A 34 7.04 3.30 -1.98
N ARG A 35 5.84 3.67 -2.45
CA ARG A 35 5.57 4.04 -3.85
C ARG A 35 4.74 5.32 -3.86
N SER A 36 5.06 6.24 -4.77
CA SER A 36 4.13 7.31 -5.12
C SER A 36 3.10 6.77 -6.10
N VAL A 37 1.82 6.94 -5.79
CA VAL A 37 0.69 6.50 -6.61
C VAL A 37 -0.09 7.72 -7.02
N ARG A 38 -0.38 7.84 -8.31
CA ARG A 38 -1.22 8.91 -8.82
C ARG A 38 -2.68 8.52 -8.60
N VAL A 39 -3.46 9.41 -8.00
CA VAL A 39 -4.90 9.20 -7.84
C VAL A 39 -5.55 9.33 -9.21
N THR A 40 -6.18 8.26 -9.69
CA THR A 40 -6.92 8.25 -10.95
C THR A 40 -8.40 7.95 -10.70
N ALA A 41 -9.25 8.16 -11.70
CA ALA A 41 -10.68 7.83 -11.62
C ALA A 41 -10.96 6.33 -11.82
N GLU A 42 -9.96 5.57 -12.27
CA GLU A 42 -10.05 4.16 -12.60
C GLU A 42 -9.46 3.32 -11.46
N ASP A 43 -9.97 2.11 -11.28
CA ASP A 43 -9.40 1.18 -10.32
C ASP A 43 -8.03 0.69 -10.80
N GLU A 44 -6.98 0.91 -10.01
CA GLU A 44 -5.62 0.44 -10.29
C GLU A 44 -5.25 -0.69 -9.31
N TRP A 45 -4.76 -1.81 -9.86
CA TRP A 45 -4.13 -2.86 -9.05
C TRP A 45 -2.70 -2.49 -8.71
N LEU A 46 -2.44 -2.31 -7.42
CA LEU A 46 -1.09 -2.17 -6.88
C LEU A 46 -0.58 -3.53 -6.40
N TRP A 47 0.70 -3.78 -6.63
CA TRP A 47 1.39 -4.96 -6.14
C TRP A 47 2.73 -4.55 -5.55
N PHE A 48 3.22 -5.37 -4.63
CA PHE A 48 4.50 -5.18 -3.95
C PHE A 48 5.22 -6.52 -3.97
N ASP A 49 6.49 -6.52 -4.38
CA ASP A 49 7.33 -7.69 -4.18
C ASP A 49 7.66 -7.82 -2.69
N VAL A 50 7.20 -8.91 -2.09
CA VAL A 50 7.41 -9.27 -0.68
C VAL A 50 8.09 -10.63 -0.54
N THR A 51 8.75 -11.10 -1.60
CA THR A 51 9.35 -12.44 -1.69
C THR A 51 10.25 -12.74 -0.49
N ASP A 52 11.18 -11.84 -0.16
CA ASP A 52 12.11 -12.03 0.95
C ASP A 52 11.42 -12.05 2.32
N THR A 53 10.41 -11.19 2.51
CA THR A 53 9.62 -11.14 3.75
C THR A 53 8.86 -12.45 3.96
N VAL A 54 8.20 -12.95 2.91
CA VAL A 54 7.46 -14.21 2.97
C VAL A 54 8.41 -15.39 3.21
N GLN A 55 9.58 -15.41 2.56
CA GLN A 55 10.60 -16.44 2.81
C GLN A 55 11.07 -16.45 4.27
N GLN A 56 11.27 -15.29 4.89
CA GLN A 56 11.65 -15.19 6.31
C GLN A 56 10.56 -15.78 7.23
N TRP A 57 9.28 -15.53 6.94
CA TRP A 57 8.18 -16.10 7.72
C TRP A 57 8.12 -17.62 7.61
N LEU A 58 8.27 -18.16 6.41
CA LEU A 58 8.26 -19.60 6.18
C LEU A 58 9.42 -20.33 6.87
N ARG A 59 10.54 -19.64 7.10
CA ARG A 59 11.70 -20.18 7.83
C ARG A 59 11.53 -20.15 9.35
N GLY A 60 10.50 -19.48 9.87
CA GLY A 60 10.21 -19.40 11.31
C GLY A 60 10.96 -18.28 12.06
N SER A 61 11.49 -17.29 11.33
CA SER A 61 12.47 -16.28 11.78
C SER A 61 13.85 -16.82 12.12
#